data_AF-A0A3D0LTB7-F1
#
_entry.id   AF-A0A3D0LTB7-F1
#
_cell.length_a   1.000
_cell.length_b   1.000
_cell.length_c   1.000
_cell.angle_alpha   90.00
_cell.angle_beta   90.00
_cell.angle_gamma   90.00
#
_symmetry.space_group_name_H-M   'P 1'
#
loop_
_entity.id
_entity.type
_entity.pdbx_description
1 polymer ?
#
loop_
_entity_poly.entity_id
_entity_poly.type
_entity_poly.pdbx_seq_one_letter_code
_entity_poly.pdbx_strand_id
1 'polypeptide(L)'
;MSPTAPPPPENRDWITRMLLAGSALPTPEAMAAFAADPHYAVRRALAANPRTPTEILDRLAGDPRPDVQAATAQNLRTAAAVLTQLAGCADWRIRESVAKNPNAPADTLQRLGNDGDSRVCAALASNNAAPEAVLRGLARHALWGVRAFLAGNSRAPQDILALLAADTSWSVRMGVAANPSAPFALLKKLIHDSDRRVRGAIAENPAMTVDSLKRLLQ
;
A
#
# COMPACT_ATOMS: atom_id res chain seq x y z
N MET A 1 -32.76 -23.09 31.24
CA MET A 1 -31.31 -23.28 31.36
C MET A 1 -30.65 -22.03 30.83
N SER A 2 -30.12 -21.19 31.72
CA SER A 2 -29.45 -19.95 31.30
C SER A 2 -28.19 -20.32 30.51
N PRO A 3 -27.89 -19.64 29.39
CA PRO A 3 -26.64 -19.87 28.68
C PRO A 3 -25.50 -19.50 29.62
N THR A 4 -24.65 -20.47 29.90
CA THR A 4 -23.38 -20.27 30.62
C THR A 4 -22.60 -19.19 29.89
N ALA A 5 -22.21 -18.14 30.62
CA ALA A 5 -21.38 -17.08 30.07
C ALA A 5 -20.12 -17.70 29.45
N PRO A 6 -19.76 -17.34 28.21
CA PRO A 6 -18.63 -17.97 27.56
C PRO A 6 -17.35 -17.65 28.34
N PRO A 7 -16.40 -18.60 28.45
CA PRO A 7 -15.25 -18.48 29.34
C PRO A 7 -14.43 -17.22 29.01
N PRO A 8 -13.76 -16.61 30.01
CA PRO A 8 -12.95 -15.43 29.80
C PRO A 8 -11.89 -15.67 28.70
N PRO A 9 -11.49 -14.63 27.95
CA PRO A 9 -10.67 -14.79 26.76
C PRO A 9 -9.38 -15.58 27.00
N GLU A 10 -8.78 -15.43 28.19
CA GLU A 10 -7.53 -16.07 28.62
C GLU A 10 -7.54 -17.61 28.64
N ASN A 11 -8.71 -18.25 28.81
CA ASN A 11 -8.82 -19.72 28.86
C ASN A 11 -9.13 -20.38 27.50
N ARG A 12 -9.21 -19.59 26.43
CA ARG A 12 -9.51 -20.10 25.07
C ARG A 12 -8.21 -20.39 24.31
N ASP A 13 -8.26 -21.36 23.38
CA ASP A 13 -7.12 -21.62 22.51
C ASP A 13 -6.70 -20.37 21.72
N TRP A 14 -5.46 -20.34 21.25
CA TRP A 14 -4.92 -19.16 20.57
C TRP A 14 -5.66 -18.85 19.26
N ILE A 15 -6.28 -19.85 18.62
CA ILE A 15 -7.05 -19.68 17.39
C ILE A 15 -8.32 -18.87 17.69
N THR A 16 -9.04 -19.23 18.74
CA THR A 16 -10.25 -18.53 19.19
C THR A 16 -9.92 -17.12 19.62
N ARG A 17 -8.84 -16.93 20.38
CA ARG A 17 -8.37 -15.58 20.76
C ARG A 17 -7.99 -14.75 19.53
N MET A 18 -7.32 -15.34 18.54
CA MET A 18 -6.96 -14.67 17.29
C MET A 18 -8.21 -14.23 16.51
N LEU A 19 -9.19 -15.11 16.38
CA LEU A 19 -10.45 -14.79 15.69
C LEU A 19 -11.20 -13.66 16.40
N LEU A 20 -11.22 -13.67 17.74
CA LEU A 20 -11.81 -12.58 18.52
C LEU A 20 -11.05 -11.27 18.30
N ALA A 21 -9.72 -11.28 18.40
CA ALA A 21 -8.88 -10.10 18.21
C ALA A 21 -9.07 -9.42 16.85
N GLY A 22 -9.28 -10.21 15.79
CA GLY A 22 -9.59 -9.70 14.44
C GLY A 22 -11.06 -9.30 14.20
N SER A 23 -11.96 -9.59 15.14
CA SER A 23 -13.40 -9.37 14.97
C SER A 23 -13.85 -7.94 15.27
N ALA A 24 -15.11 -7.63 14.98
CA ALA A 24 -15.73 -6.34 15.29
C ALA A 24 -16.06 -6.13 16.79
N LEU A 25 -15.93 -7.18 17.59
CA LEU A 25 -16.54 -7.31 18.92
C LEU A 25 -15.62 -7.14 20.15
N PRO A 26 -14.28 -7.04 20.07
CA PRO A 26 -13.48 -6.92 21.29
C PRO A 26 -13.82 -5.67 22.08
N THR A 27 -14.00 -5.82 23.39
CA THR A 27 -14.03 -4.67 24.31
C THR A 27 -12.63 -4.08 24.44
N PRO A 28 -12.51 -2.80 24.86
CA PRO A 28 -11.20 -2.18 25.10
C PRO A 28 -10.30 -3.00 26.05
N GLU A 29 -10.88 -3.60 27.09
CA GLU A 29 -10.17 -4.45 28.05
C GLU A 29 -9.67 -5.74 27.40
N ALA A 30 -10.50 -6.38 26.58
CA ALA A 30 -10.11 -7.57 25.81
C ALA A 30 -8.99 -7.24 24.80
N MET A 31 -9.03 -6.06 24.16
CA MET A 31 -7.95 -5.61 23.28
C MET A 31 -6.63 -5.44 24.03
N ALA A 32 -6.65 -4.90 25.26
CA ALA A 32 -5.45 -4.78 26.07
C ALA A 32 -4.85 -6.16 26.41
N ALA A 33 -5.70 -7.15 26.73
CA ALA A 33 -5.26 -8.52 26.95
C ALA A 33 -4.70 -9.17 25.66
N PHE A 34 -5.37 -8.99 24.52
CA PHE A 34 -4.91 -9.49 23.23
C PHE A 34 -3.60 -8.84 22.77
N ALA A 35 -3.34 -7.59 23.15
CA ALA A 35 -2.07 -6.92 22.85
C ALA A 35 -0.88 -7.51 23.64
N ALA A 36 -1.15 -8.12 24.80
CA ALA A 36 -0.16 -8.81 25.63
C ALA A 36 -0.17 -10.34 25.42
N ASP A 37 -0.92 -10.84 24.43
CA ASP A 37 -1.09 -12.28 24.22
C ASP A 37 0.25 -12.97 23.95
N PRO A 38 0.56 -14.13 24.56
CA PRO A 38 1.80 -14.85 24.27
C PRO A 38 1.91 -15.24 22.80
N HIS A 39 0.80 -15.50 22.11
CA HIS A 39 0.82 -15.93 20.73
C HIS A 39 0.78 -14.74 19.76
N TYR A 40 1.85 -14.57 18.99
CA TYR A 40 2.00 -13.44 18.06
C TYR A 40 0.87 -13.31 17.03
N ALA A 41 0.23 -14.42 16.64
CA ALA A 41 -0.88 -14.36 15.68
C ALA A 41 -2.11 -13.62 16.25
N VAL A 42 -2.32 -13.67 17.57
CA VAL A 42 -3.39 -12.90 18.23
C VAL A 42 -3.04 -11.41 18.19
N ARG A 43 -1.81 -11.06 18.56
CA ARG A 43 -1.31 -9.67 18.52
C ARG A 43 -1.33 -9.10 17.10
N ARG A 44 -0.95 -9.90 16.09
CA ARG A 44 -1.03 -9.54 14.67
C ARG A 44 -2.48 -9.32 14.21
N ALA A 45 -3.40 -10.20 14.61
CA ALA A 45 -4.81 -10.06 14.27
C ALA A 45 -5.41 -8.78 14.89
N LEU A 46 -5.01 -8.45 16.12
CA LEU A 46 -5.36 -7.17 16.74
C LEU A 46 -4.75 -5.98 15.99
N ALA A 47 -3.46 -6.02 15.65
CA ALA A 47 -2.81 -4.96 14.88
C ALA A 47 -3.48 -4.72 13.52
N ALA A 48 -3.94 -5.77 12.84
CA ALA A 48 -4.64 -5.68 11.56
C ALA A 48 -6.12 -5.25 11.68
N ASN A 49 -6.70 -5.26 12.88
CA ASN A 49 -8.10 -4.93 13.07
C ASN A 49 -8.33 -3.41 12.89
N PRO A 50 -9.19 -2.97 11.95
CA PRO A 50 -9.42 -1.55 11.66
C PRO A 50 -10.06 -0.78 12.82
N ARG A 51 -10.57 -1.48 13.85
CA ARG A 51 -11.13 -0.89 15.07
C ARG A 51 -10.14 -0.77 16.21
N THR A 52 -8.90 -1.25 16.06
CA THR A 52 -7.89 -1.16 17.13
C THR A 52 -7.57 0.30 17.45
N PRO A 53 -7.67 0.72 18.73
CA PRO A 53 -7.32 2.07 19.15
C PRO A 53 -5.85 2.42 18.91
N THR A 54 -5.58 3.70 18.69
CA THR A 54 -4.24 4.26 18.51
C THR A 54 -3.30 3.87 19.63
N GLU A 55 -3.76 3.91 20.88
CA GLU A 55 -2.96 3.63 22.07
C GLU A 55 -2.48 2.16 22.11
N ILE A 56 -3.28 1.24 21.55
CA ILE A 56 -2.90 -0.17 21.42
C ILE A 56 -1.96 -0.36 20.24
N LEU A 57 -2.18 0.33 19.12
CA LEU A 57 -1.27 0.31 17.97
C LEU A 57 0.12 0.84 18.33
N ASP A 58 0.20 1.89 19.14
CA ASP A 58 1.46 2.43 19.67
C ASP A 58 2.23 1.36 20.45
N ARG A 59 1.55 0.56 21.28
CA ARG A 59 2.17 -0.57 21.99
C ARG A 59 2.63 -1.68 21.05
N LEU A 60 1.79 -2.03 20.07
CA LEU A 60 2.09 -3.08 19.09
C LEU A 60 3.18 -2.68 18.08
N ALA A 61 3.50 -1.39 17.96
CA ALA A 61 4.64 -0.92 17.17
C ALA A 61 5.99 -1.39 17.74
N GLY A 62 6.05 -1.64 19.06
CA GLY A 62 7.22 -2.18 19.74
C GLY A 62 7.28 -3.72 19.80
N ASP A 63 6.37 -4.43 19.12
CA ASP A 63 6.30 -5.90 19.19
C ASP A 63 7.60 -6.56 18.71
N PRO A 64 8.13 -7.60 19.38
CA PRO A 64 9.35 -8.28 18.93
C PRO A 64 9.21 -8.97 17.56
N ARG A 65 7.99 -9.17 17.05
CA ARG A 65 7.74 -9.81 15.76
C ARG A 65 7.54 -8.77 14.65
N PRO A 66 8.37 -8.78 13.59
CA PRO A 66 8.20 -7.90 12.45
C PRO A 66 6.82 -8.01 11.78
N ASP A 67 6.21 -9.19 11.81
CA ASP A 67 4.89 -9.42 11.22
C ASP A 67 3.78 -8.63 11.97
N VAL A 68 3.94 -8.41 13.28
CA VAL A 68 3.02 -7.59 14.07
C VAL A 68 3.29 -6.11 13.80
N GLN A 69 4.55 -5.68 13.80
CA GLN A 69 4.94 -4.30 13.46
C GLN A 69 4.46 -3.91 12.05
N ALA A 70 4.59 -4.81 11.07
CA ALA A 70 4.11 -4.60 9.71
C ALA A 70 2.58 -4.48 9.63
N ALA A 71 1.84 -5.28 10.42
CA ALA A 71 0.38 -5.16 10.52
C ALA A 71 -0.03 -3.84 11.17
N THR A 72 0.69 -3.39 12.21
CA THR A 72 0.51 -2.07 12.82
C THR A 72 0.77 -0.98 11.79
N ALA A 73 1.86 -1.03 11.03
CA ALA A 73 2.14 -0.04 9.98
C ALA A 73 1.08 0.01 8.87
N GLN A 74 0.39 -1.09 8.56
CA GLN A 74 -0.69 -1.11 7.55
C GLN A 74 -2.03 -0.58 8.07
N ASN A 75 -2.22 -0.54 9.38
CA ASN A 75 -3.49 -0.11 9.95
C ASN A 75 -3.72 1.39 9.70
N LEU A 76 -4.90 1.73 9.16
CA LEU A 76 -5.25 3.12 8.83
C LEU A 76 -5.43 4.00 10.08
N ARG A 77 -5.59 3.41 11.26
CA ARG A 77 -5.64 4.15 12.53
C ARG A 77 -4.26 4.40 13.14
N THR A 78 -3.19 3.89 12.55
CA THR A 78 -1.84 4.07 13.10
C THR A 78 -1.42 5.53 13.01
N ALA A 79 -0.99 6.07 14.15
CA ALA A 79 -0.59 7.47 14.25
C ALA A 79 0.67 7.78 13.42
N ALA A 80 0.73 9.01 12.92
CA ALA A 80 1.87 9.53 12.15
C ALA A 80 3.22 9.30 12.85
N ALA A 81 3.30 9.51 14.16
CA ALA A 81 4.52 9.31 14.94
C ALA A 81 5.00 7.85 14.91
N VAL A 82 4.08 6.89 15.02
CA VAL A 82 4.38 5.46 14.92
C VAL A 82 4.82 5.08 13.50
N LEU A 83 4.17 5.60 12.47
CA LEU A 83 4.60 5.36 11.09
C LEU A 83 6.04 5.86 10.85
N THR A 84 6.38 7.03 11.38
CA THR A 84 7.75 7.58 11.33
C THR A 84 8.76 6.70 12.07
N GLN A 85 8.39 6.15 13.23
CA GLN A 85 9.23 5.19 13.96
C GLN A 85 9.44 3.91 13.13
N LEU A 86 8.36 3.31 12.64
CA LEU A 86 8.40 2.04 11.89
C LEU A 86 9.13 2.16 10.55
N ALA A 87 9.14 3.35 9.94
CA ALA A 87 9.96 3.62 8.75
C ALA A 87 11.47 3.53 9.00
N GLY A 88 11.91 3.61 10.25
CA GLY A 88 13.30 3.42 10.65
C GLY A 88 13.71 1.97 10.91
N CYS A 89 12.77 1.00 10.87
CA CYS A 89 13.07 -0.39 11.17
C CYS A 89 13.95 -1.05 10.09
N ALA A 90 14.81 -1.98 10.52
CA ALA A 90 15.71 -2.70 9.62
C ALA A 90 14.98 -3.64 8.64
N ASP A 91 13.84 -4.20 9.03
CA ASP A 91 13.05 -5.10 8.19
C ASP A 91 12.32 -4.33 7.09
N TRP A 92 12.64 -4.62 5.83
CA TRP A 92 12.06 -3.97 4.66
C TRP A 92 10.54 -4.16 4.57
N ARG A 93 9.97 -5.23 5.12
CA ARG A 93 8.52 -5.49 5.11
C ARG A 93 7.76 -4.47 5.95
N ILE A 94 8.38 -4.01 7.03
CA ILE A 94 7.79 -2.98 7.90
C ILE A 94 7.81 -1.63 7.15
N ARG A 95 8.95 -1.29 6.55
CA ARG A 95 9.08 -0.05 5.76
C ARG A 95 8.17 -0.04 4.54
N GLU A 96 7.99 -1.19 3.89
CA GLU A 96 7.03 -1.37 2.79
C GLU A 96 5.59 -1.13 3.27
N SER A 97 5.21 -1.67 4.44
CA SER A 97 3.90 -1.39 5.05
C SER A 97 3.69 0.09 5.32
N VAL A 98 4.70 0.80 5.82
CA VAL A 98 4.63 2.26 6.02
C VAL A 98 4.47 2.97 4.67
N ALA A 99 5.25 2.58 3.66
CA ALA A 99 5.19 3.15 2.32
C ALA A 99 3.82 2.99 1.65
N LYS A 100 3.07 1.92 1.96
CA LYS A 100 1.70 1.69 1.47
C LYS A 100 0.63 2.48 2.25
N ASN A 101 0.93 2.93 3.47
CA ASN A 101 -0.07 3.57 4.31
C ASN A 101 -0.37 4.99 3.80
N PRO A 102 -1.64 5.32 3.48
CA PRO A 102 -2.01 6.65 3.00
C PRO A 102 -1.88 7.75 4.07
N ASN A 103 -1.79 7.38 5.35
CA ASN A 103 -1.63 8.31 6.47
C ASN A 103 -0.16 8.51 6.88
N ALA A 104 0.79 7.92 6.14
CA ALA A 104 2.20 8.13 6.38
C ALA A 104 2.59 9.60 6.14
N PRO A 105 3.34 10.25 7.05
CA PRO A 105 3.75 11.64 6.89
C PRO A 105 4.59 11.86 5.63
N ALA A 106 4.44 13.03 5.00
CA ALA A 106 5.16 13.40 3.79
C ALA A 106 6.69 13.27 3.94
N ASP A 107 7.27 13.74 5.05
CA ASP A 107 8.70 13.64 5.32
C ASP A 107 9.17 12.18 5.46
N THR A 108 8.32 11.33 6.04
CA THR A 108 8.57 9.89 6.16
C THR A 108 8.56 9.23 4.78
N LEU A 109 7.57 9.54 3.95
CA LEU A 109 7.50 9.08 2.56
C LEU A 109 8.69 9.59 1.74
N GLN A 110 9.14 10.82 1.97
CA GLN A 110 10.33 11.37 1.32
C GLN A 110 11.61 10.60 1.66
N ARG A 111 11.78 10.20 2.92
CA ARG A 111 12.91 9.34 3.33
C ARG A 111 12.84 7.97 2.66
N LEU A 112 11.65 7.35 2.62
CA LEU A 112 11.43 6.05 1.97
C LEU A 112 11.59 6.09 0.43
N GLY A 113 11.54 7.29 -0.18
CA GLY A 113 11.85 7.49 -1.60
C GLY A 113 13.26 7.12 -2.00
N ASN A 114 14.19 7.09 -1.04
CA ASN A 114 15.59 6.69 -1.23
C ASN A 114 15.91 5.36 -0.53
N ASP A 115 14.91 4.54 -0.24
CA ASP A 115 15.11 3.25 0.43
C ASP A 115 15.99 2.32 -0.41
N GLY A 116 16.90 1.60 0.26
CA GLY A 116 17.75 0.62 -0.41
C GLY A 116 16.99 -0.59 -0.94
N ASP A 117 15.79 -0.88 -0.43
CA ASP A 117 14.95 -1.97 -0.92
C ASP A 117 13.95 -1.45 -1.98
N SER A 118 14.05 -2.01 -3.18
CA SER A 118 13.19 -1.63 -4.31
C SER A 118 11.71 -1.90 -4.09
N ARG A 119 11.34 -2.84 -3.19
CA ARG A 119 9.94 -3.13 -2.88
C ARG A 119 9.31 -2.00 -2.08
N VAL A 120 10.09 -1.34 -1.22
CA VAL A 120 9.66 -0.14 -0.49
C VAL A 120 9.44 1.01 -1.47
N CYS A 121 10.38 1.24 -2.39
CA CYS A 121 10.25 2.26 -3.43
C CYS A 121 9.05 1.98 -4.37
N ALA A 122 8.81 0.72 -4.73
CA ALA A 122 7.66 0.31 -5.54
C ALA A 122 6.33 0.52 -4.82
N ALA A 123 6.25 0.17 -3.53
CA ALA A 123 5.08 0.43 -2.71
C ALA A 123 4.77 1.93 -2.64
N LEU A 124 5.80 2.75 -2.41
CA LEU A 124 5.70 4.20 -2.38
C LEU A 124 5.26 4.79 -3.73
N ALA A 125 5.76 4.24 -4.85
CA ALA A 125 5.37 4.65 -6.20
C ALA A 125 3.86 4.47 -6.45
N SER A 126 3.23 3.49 -5.81
CA SER A 126 1.78 3.23 -5.89
C SER A 126 0.95 3.98 -4.84
N ASN A 127 1.57 4.68 -3.89
CA ASN A 127 0.86 5.39 -2.84
C ASN A 127 0.34 6.74 -3.35
N ASN A 128 -0.96 6.97 -3.26
CA ASN A 128 -1.61 8.21 -3.68
C ASN A 128 -1.30 9.42 -2.77
N ALA A 129 -0.79 9.18 -1.56
CA ALA A 129 -0.32 10.21 -0.64
C ALA A 129 1.16 10.56 -0.82
N ALA A 130 1.87 9.87 -1.72
CA ALA A 130 3.29 10.15 -1.96
C ALA A 130 3.49 11.59 -2.49
N PRO A 131 4.42 12.36 -1.90
CA PRO A 131 4.72 13.71 -2.36
C PRO A 131 5.20 13.71 -3.81
N GLU A 132 4.82 14.73 -4.57
CA GLU A 132 5.17 14.82 -5.99
C GLU A 132 6.69 14.80 -6.25
N ALA A 133 7.47 15.42 -5.36
CA ALA A 133 8.93 15.40 -5.41
C ALA A 133 9.50 13.97 -5.37
N VAL A 134 8.87 13.10 -4.58
CA VAL A 134 9.23 11.67 -4.47
C VAL A 134 8.86 10.95 -5.76
N LEU A 135 7.66 11.17 -6.29
CA LEU A 135 7.21 10.59 -7.56
C LEU A 135 8.18 10.96 -8.70
N ARG A 136 8.66 12.21 -8.75
CA ARG A 136 9.67 12.65 -9.74
C ARG A 136 11.00 11.92 -9.62
N GLY A 137 11.43 11.59 -8.41
CA GLY A 137 12.62 10.75 -8.17
C GLY A 137 12.38 9.33 -8.66
N LEU A 138 11.25 8.73 -8.26
CA LEU A 138 10.88 7.36 -8.62
C LEU A 138 10.66 7.17 -10.13
N ALA A 139 10.25 8.21 -10.87
CA ALA A 139 10.14 8.18 -12.33
C ALA A 139 11.46 7.94 -13.04
N ARG A 140 12.60 8.20 -12.38
CA ARG A 140 13.95 7.96 -12.90
C ARG A 140 14.65 6.80 -12.21
N HIS A 141 13.93 6.03 -11.41
CA HIS A 141 14.48 4.91 -10.67
C HIS A 141 15.09 3.86 -11.61
N ALA A 142 16.25 3.30 -11.26
CA ALA A 142 16.99 2.37 -12.11
C ALA A 142 16.15 1.13 -12.50
N LEU A 143 15.38 0.61 -11.55
CA LEU A 143 14.52 -0.55 -11.76
C LEU A 143 13.21 -0.17 -12.45
N TRP A 144 12.95 -0.82 -13.59
CA TRP A 144 11.72 -0.64 -14.37
C TRP A 144 10.46 -0.99 -13.56
N GLY A 145 10.54 -1.91 -12.60
CA GLY A 145 9.39 -2.31 -11.77
C GLY A 145 8.85 -1.13 -10.96
N VAL A 146 9.73 -0.35 -10.32
CA VAL A 146 9.34 0.87 -9.57
C VAL A 146 8.67 1.89 -10.49
N ARG A 147 9.25 2.10 -11.68
CA ARG A 147 8.69 3.01 -12.70
C ARG A 147 7.33 2.53 -13.21
N ALA A 148 7.14 1.21 -13.33
CA ALA A 148 5.86 0.63 -13.77
C ALA A 148 4.76 0.79 -12.72
N PHE A 149 5.08 0.63 -11.42
CA PHE A 149 4.13 0.95 -10.35
C PHE A 149 3.75 2.44 -10.33
N LEU A 150 4.72 3.33 -10.55
CA LEU A 150 4.44 4.76 -10.69
C LEU A 150 3.56 5.06 -11.90
N ALA A 151 3.81 4.39 -13.03
CA ALA A 151 3.05 4.55 -14.25
C ALA A 151 1.56 4.20 -14.07
N GLY A 152 1.23 3.27 -13.16
CA GLY A 152 -0.14 2.91 -12.80
C GLY A 152 -0.77 3.78 -11.69
N ASN A 153 -0.04 4.70 -11.08
CA ASN A 153 -0.56 5.54 -10.00
C ASN A 153 -1.51 6.60 -10.57
N SER A 154 -2.77 6.59 -10.12
CA SER A 154 -3.81 7.51 -10.63
C SER A 154 -3.62 8.97 -10.20
N ARG A 155 -2.72 9.23 -9.26
CA ARG A 155 -2.28 10.57 -8.85
C ARG A 155 -0.94 10.99 -9.44
N ALA A 156 -0.35 10.18 -10.33
CA ALA A 156 0.85 10.58 -11.05
C ALA A 156 0.57 11.85 -11.89
N PRO A 157 1.40 12.91 -11.75
CA PRO A 157 1.36 14.08 -12.61
C PRO A 157 1.45 13.73 -14.11
N GLN A 158 0.78 14.53 -14.94
CA GLN A 158 0.71 14.27 -16.39
C GLN A 158 2.08 14.34 -17.08
N ASP A 159 2.99 15.21 -16.62
CA ASP A 159 4.36 15.30 -17.11
C ASP A 159 5.19 14.05 -16.76
N ILE A 160 4.98 13.47 -15.57
CA ILE A 160 5.56 12.18 -15.20
C ILE A 160 5.01 11.06 -16.08
N LEU A 161 3.70 11.01 -16.32
CA LEU A 161 3.11 10.01 -17.23
C LEU A 161 3.65 10.16 -18.66
N ALA A 162 3.84 11.40 -19.14
CA ALA A 162 4.43 11.66 -20.45
C ALA A 162 5.89 11.16 -20.54
N LEU A 163 6.68 11.34 -19.48
CA LEU A 163 8.03 10.79 -19.38
C LEU A 163 8.02 9.25 -19.43
N LEU A 164 7.13 8.62 -18.65
CA LEU A 164 7.03 7.15 -18.55
C LEU A 164 6.45 6.50 -19.81
N ALA A 165 5.67 7.23 -20.61
CA ALA A 165 5.19 6.75 -21.91
C ALA A 165 6.33 6.57 -22.93
N ALA A 166 7.46 7.24 -22.73
CA ALA A 166 8.67 7.09 -23.55
C ALA A 166 9.68 6.11 -22.93
N ASP A 167 9.31 5.38 -21.88
CA ASP A 167 10.23 4.48 -21.17
C ASP A 167 10.72 3.34 -22.08
N THR A 168 11.96 2.92 -21.87
CA THR A 168 12.56 1.81 -22.63
C THR A 168 11.85 0.48 -22.34
N SER A 169 11.31 0.30 -21.13
CA SER A 169 10.54 -0.89 -20.75
C SER A 169 9.10 -0.81 -21.24
N TRP A 170 8.71 -1.79 -22.05
CA TRP A 170 7.32 -1.96 -22.48
C TRP A 170 6.35 -2.08 -21.29
N SER A 171 6.80 -2.62 -20.15
CA SER A 171 5.94 -2.78 -18.97
C SER A 171 5.63 -1.45 -18.30
N VAL A 172 6.55 -0.48 -18.35
CA VAL A 172 6.31 0.87 -17.83
C VAL A 172 5.33 1.61 -18.74
N ARG A 173 5.54 1.55 -20.06
CA ARG A 173 4.62 2.13 -21.05
C ARG A 173 3.23 1.52 -20.98
N MET A 174 3.14 0.21 -20.73
CA MET A 174 1.86 -0.49 -20.49
C MET A 174 1.16 0.03 -19.23
N GLY A 175 1.91 0.30 -18.16
CA GLY A 175 1.36 0.93 -16.95
C GLY A 175 0.73 2.29 -17.24
N VAL A 176 1.37 3.11 -18.08
CA VAL A 176 0.79 4.39 -18.53
C VAL A 176 -0.46 4.15 -19.38
N ALA A 177 -0.42 3.19 -20.31
CA ALA A 177 -1.56 2.86 -21.16
C ALA A 177 -2.79 2.39 -20.36
N ALA A 178 -2.60 1.69 -19.24
CA ALA A 178 -3.66 1.23 -18.35
C ALA A 178 -4.09 2.26 -17.29
N ASN A 179 -3.37 3.38 -17.15
CA ASN A 179 -3.61 4.35 -16.09
C ASN A 179 -4.93 5.12 -16.34
N PRO A 180 -5.89 5.13 -15.38
CA PRO A 180 -7.15 5.86 -15.51
C PRO A 180 -7.00 7.37 -15.69
N SER A 181 -5.88 7.94 -15.26
CA SER A 181 -5.55 9.36 -15.34
C SER A 181 -4.67 9.71 -16.54
N ALA A 182 -4.39 8.74 -17.44
CA ALA A 182 -3.59 8.98 -18.62
C ALA A 182 -4.30 9.96 -19.58
N PRO A 183 -3.66 11.07 -20.00
CA PRO A 183 -4.26 11.98 -20.95
C PRO A 183 -4.55 11.31 -22.29
N PHE A 184 -5.69 11.64 -22.93
CA PHE A 184 -6.08 11.07 -24.22
C PHE A 184 -5.00 11.26 -25.31
N ALA A 185 -4.34 12.43 -25.32
CA ALA A 185 -3.24 12.70 -26.26
C ALA A 185 -2.06 11.71 -26.10
N LEU A 186 -1.84 11.21 -24.88
CA LEU A 186 -0.80 10.23 -24.59
C LEU A 186 -1.23 8.83 -25.06
N LEU A 187 -2.49 8.45 -24.80
CA LEU A 187 -3.07 7.20 -25.30
C LEU A 187 -3.08 7.16 -26.84
N LYS A 188 -3.33 8.30 -27.50
CA LYS A 188 -3.21 8.41 -28.97
C LYS A 188 -1.80 8.18 -29.50
N LYS A 189 -0.76 8.49 -28.73
CA LYS A 189 0.61 8.11 -29.11
C LYS A 189 0.86 6.61 -28.88
N LEU A 190 0.41 6.08 -27.75
CA LEU A 190 0.65 4.70 -27.35
C LEU A 190 -0.10 3.67 -28.20
N ILE A 191 -1.14 4.04 -28.95
CA ILE A 191 -1.78 3.10 -29.89
C ILE A 191 -0.84 2.66 -31.01
N HIS A 192 0.22 3.43 -31.28
CA HIS A 192 1.29 3.10 -32.22
C HIS A 192 2.53 2.51 -31.54
N ASP A 193 2.45 2.15 -30.25
CA ASP A 193 3.57 1.52 -29.55
C ASP A 193 4.01 0.24 -30.25
N SER A 194 5.33 0.01 -30.31
CA SER A 194 5.90 -1.22 -30.87
C SER A 194 5.39 -2.50 -30.20
N ASP A 195 5.10 -2.46 -28.90
CA ASP A 195 4.70 -3.62 -28.13
C ASP A 195 3.18 -3.81 -28.14
N ARG A 196 2.73 -5.00 -28.56
CA ARG A 196 1.30 -5.34 -28.63
C ARG A 196 0.58 -5.26 -27.29
N ARG A 197 1.28 -5.48 -26.17
CA ARG A 197 0.70 -5.44 -24.82
C ARG A 197 0.38 -4.02 -24.40
N VAL A 198 1.23 -3.06 -24.78
CA VAL A 198 0.98 -1.64 -24.56
C VAL A 198 -0.26 -1.21 -25.35
N ARG A 199 -0.34 -1.58 -26.64
CA ARG A 199 -1.53 -1.28 -27.46
C ARG A 199 -2.80 -1.93 -26.89
N GLY A 200 -2.72 -3.17 -26.43
CA GLY A 200 -3.84 -3.89 -25.81
C GLY A 200 -4.34 -3.24 -24.53
N ALA A 201 -3.43 -2.76 -23.67
CA ALA A 201 -3.79 -2.10 -22.40
C ALA A 201 -4.64 -0.83 -22.58
N ILE A 202 -4.55 -0.15 -23.74
CA ILE A 202 -5.41 1.00 -24.06
C ILE A 202 -6.87 0.57 -24.16
N ALA A 203 -7.16 -0.60 -24.75
CA ALA A 203 -8.52 -1.10 -24.85
C ALA A 203 -9.12 -1.47 -23.49
N GLU A 204 -8.29 -1.80 -22.52
CA GLU A 204 -8.67 -2.13 -21.14
C GLU A 204 -8.64 -0.91 -20.20
N ASN A 205 -8.21 0.27 -20.69
CA ASN A 205 -8.12 1.46 -19.86
C ASN A 205 -9.53 1.94 -19.42
N PRO A 206 -9.78 2.13 -18.12
CA PRO A 206 -11.09 2.58 -17.63
C PRO A 206 -11.58 3.93 -18.18
N ALA A 207 -10.67 4.80 -18.63
CA ALA A 207 -11.00 6.08 -19.26
C ALA A 207 -11.41 5.94 -20.74
N MET A 208 -11.27 4.75 -21.34
CA MET A 208 -11.54 4.51 -22.75
C MET A 208 -12.98 4.04 -22.99
N THR A 209 -13.76 4.90 -23.65
CA THR A 209 -15.07 4.55 -24.19
C THR A 209 -14.96 4.02 -25.62
N VAL A 210 -16.01 3.35 -26.12
CA VAL A 210 -16.10 2.90 -27.52
C VAL A 210 -15.86 4.05 -28.50
N ASP A 211 -16.40 5.24 -28.23
CA ASP A 211 -16.22 6.42 -29.08
C ASP A 211 -14.78 6.94 -29.03
N SER A 212 -14.15 6.90 -27.85
CA SER A 212 -12.75 7.28 -27.69
C SER A 212 -11.84 6.30 -28.46
N LEU A 213 -12.13 5.00 -28.43
CA LEU A 213 -11.41 3.99 -29.22
C LEU A 213 -11.56 4.23 -30.73
N LYS A 214 -12.76 4.55 -31.22
CA LYS A 214 -12.98 4.91 -32.63
C LYS A 214 -12.16 6.13 -33.04
N ARG A 215 -12.08 7.15 -32.18
CA ARG A 215 -11.28 8.37 -32.42
C ARG A 215 -9.77 8.11 -32.42
N LEU A 216 -9.30 7.04 -31.78
CA LEU A 216 -7.90 6.65 -31.84
C LEU A 216 -7.52 5.99 -33.16
N LEU A 217 -8.48 5.42 -33.88
CA LEU A 217 -8.29 4.73 -35.16
C LEU A 217 -8.45 5.66 -36.38
N GLN A 218 -8.70 6.95 -36.16
CA GLN A 218 -8.81 8.02 -37.16
C GLN A 218 -7.61 8.98 -37.08
#